data_AF-A0A381EHY6-F1
#
_entry.id   AF-A0A381EHY6-F1
#
_cell.length_a   1.000
_cell.length_b   1.000
_cell.length_c   1.000
_cell.angle_alpha   90.00
_cell.angle_beta   90.00
_cell.angle_gamma   90.00
#
_symmetry.space_group_name_H-M   'P 1'
#
loop_
_entity.id
_entity.type
_entity.pdbx_description
1 polymer ?
#
loop_
_entity_poly.entity_id
_entity_poly.type
_entity_poly.pdbx_seq_one_letter_code
_entity_poly.pdbx_strand_id
1 'polypeptide(L)'
;MKYDGYIQSSNYGDLYFDTLQPNIINFNLIFAGFKPIKNKHYLELGFGMGRSLLTHAVSNEGHFVGTDFNENQVAFAKNICEQTKISNLTLYADSFEQLLERFRKMRAKGEEVGFDFIVLHGIYCWVNEENHQIILSIIKEFLREGGVVYVSYNCLPGRSISMDARHIFKLYSQNENTEDFDKIFSFTEKFAKLDIENDINKNILGTINAHRHSNPICCVHEFLCDSWYLPYFSDMAETMKKRGGGGI
;
A
#
# COMPACT_ATOMS: atom_id res chain seq x y z
N MET A 1 0.74 16.59 -7.70
CA MET A 1 0.79 17.24 -6.36
C MET A 1 1.19 16.18 -5.36
N LYS A 2 2.09 16.48 -4.42
CA LYS A 2 2.45 15.56 -3.34
C LYS A 2 1.47 15.80 -2.18
N TYR A 3 0.80 14.75 -1.71
CA TYR A 3 -0.08 14.80 -0.53
C TYR A 3 0.47 13.81 0.49
N ASP A 4 0.82 14.29 1.68
CA ASP A 4 1.33 13.50 2.81
C ASP A 4 2.49 12.53 2.50
N GLY A 5 3.32 12.87 1.52
CA GLY A 5 4.49 12.08 1.09
C GLY A 5 4.25 11.09 -0.05
N TYR A 6 2.99 10.93 -0.48
CA TYR A 6 2.59 10.07 -1.61
C TYR A 6 2.45 10.86 -2.92
N ILE A 7 2.78 10.22 -4.05
CA ILE A 7 2.75 10.83 -5.38
C ILE A 7 1.42 10.52 -6.07
N GLN A 8 0.62 11.57 -6.31
CA GLN A 8 -0.62 11.46 -7.05
C GLN A 8 -0.34 11.49 -8.56
N SER A 9 -0.22 10.33 -9.20
CA SER A 9 -0.15 10.21 -10.66
C SER A 9 -1.37 9.47 -11.21
N SER A 10 -2.03 10.03 -12.23
CA SER A 10 -3.27 9.52 -12.84
C SER A 10 -3.12 8.23 -13.64
N ASN A 11 -1.89 7.75 -13.85
CA ASN A 11 -1.58 6.59 -14.71
C ASN A 11 -0.94 5.42 -13.92
N TYR A 12 -1.13 5.37 -12.60
CA TYR A 12 -0.75 4.18 -11.81
C TYR A 12 -1.58 2.98 -12.28
N GLY A 13 -0.94 1.83 -12.48
CA GLY A 13 -1.53 0.70 -13.20
C GLY A 13 -2.85 0.20 -12.60
N ASP A 14 -3.77 -0.22 -13.48
CA ASP A 14 -5.01 -0.91 -13.14
C ASP A 14 -4.69 -2.36 -12.74
N LEU A 15 -4.02 -2.55 -11.60
CA LEU A 15 -3.45 -3.82 -11.15
C LEU A 15 -4.39 -4.59 -10.23
N TYR A 16 -4.42 -5.91 -10.40
CA TYR A 16 -5.10 -6.86 -9.52
C TYR A 16 -4.09 -7.57 -8.61
N PHE A 17 -4.44 -7.71 -7.33
CA PHE A 17 -3.64 -8.41 -6.32
C PHE A 17 -4.47 -9.52 -5.66
N ASP A 18 -4.23 -10.75 -6.08
CA ASP A 18 -4.89 -11.96 -5.58
C ASP A 18 -4.64 -12.21 -4.08
N THR A 19 -3.48 -11.81 -3.58
CA THR A 19 -3.11 -11.93 -2.15
C THR A 19 -4.06 -11.21 -1.20
N LEU A 20 -4.81 -10.22 -1.71
CA LEU A 20 -5.81 -9.47 -0.93
C LEU A 20 -7.16 -10.19 -0.86
N GLN A 21 -7.36 -11.24 -1.65
CA GLN A 21 -8.63 -11.96 -1.67
C GLN A 21 -8.87 -12.67 -0.32
N PRO A 22 -10.06 -12.51 0.30
CA PRO A 22 -10.37 -13.13 1.59
C PRO A 22 -10.18 -14.64 1.62
N ASN A 23 -10.42 -15.34 0.50
CA ASN A 23 -10.20 -16.78 0.40
C ASN A 23 -8.73 -17.17 0.38
N ILE A 24 -7.86 -16.38 -0.24
CA ILE A 24 -6.41 -16.59 -0.22
C ILE A 24 -5.85 -16.30 1.18
N ILE A 25 -6.33 -15.26 1.85
CA ILE A 25 -5.99 -14.98 3.25
C ILE A 25 -6.42 -16.15 4.13
N ASN A 26 -7.67 -16.61 4.01
CA ASN A 26 -8.18 -17.76 4.75
C ASN A 26 -7.41 -19.05 4.48
N PHE A 27 -6.99 -19.29 3.24
CA PHE A 27 -6.13 -20.42 2.91
C PHE A 27 -4.83 -20.37 3.70
N ASN A 28 -4.15 -19.22 3.74
CA ASN A 28 -2.93 -19.05 4.53
C ASN A 28 -3.16 -19.23 6.04
N LEU A 29 -4.30 -18.74 6.57
CA LEU A 29 -4.67 -18.97 7.97
C LEU A 29 -4.82 -20.46 8.30
N ILE A 30 -5.45 -21.23 7.42
CA ILE A 30 -5.60 -22.68 7.58
C ILE A 30 -4.23 -23.36 7.62
N PHE A 31 -3.32 -23.00 6.71
CA PHE A 31 -1.95 -23.53 6.71
C PHE A 31 -1.18 -23.18 7.99
N ALA A 32 -1.44 -22.01 8.57
CA ALA A 32 -0.87 -21.58 9.85
C ALA A 32 -1.58 -22.15 11.09
N GLY A 33 -2.60 -23.02 10.91
CA GLY A 33 -3.31 -23.68 12.02
C GLY A 33 -4.45 -22.85 12.63
N PHE A 34 -4.84 -21.74 12.00
CA PHE A 34 -5.96 -20.90 12.42
C PHE A 34 -7.26 -21.30 11.71
N LYS A 35 -8.40 -20.95 12.32
CA LYS A 35 -9.71 -21.12 11.69
C LYS A 35 -9.92 -20.06 10.62
N PRO A 36 -10.55 -20.38 9.48
CA PRO A 36 -10.90 -19.38 8.48
C PRO A 36 -11.95 -18.41 9.04
N ILE A 37 -11.88 -17.17 8.58
CA ILE A 37 -12.74 -16.06 8.98
C ILE A 37 -13.87 -15.93 7.97
N LYS A 38 -15.09 -15.71 8.46
CA LYS A 38 -16.23 -15.42 7.59
C LYS A 38 -16.08 -14.01 7.03
N ASN A 39 -16.08 -13.89 5.70
CA ASN A 39 -16.01 -12.60 5.03
C ASN A 39 -17.38 -11.90 5.04
N LYS A 40 -17.75 -11.25 6.16
CA LYS A 40 -18.97 -10.43 6.22
C LYS A 40 -18.67 -8.95 5.99
N HIS A 41 -17.55 -8.45 6.51
CA HIS A 41 -17.13 -7.06 6.38
C HIS A 41 -15.64 -6.98 6.04
N TYR A 42 -15.32 -6.37 4.91
CA TYR A 42 -13.96 -6.21 4.41
C TYR A 42 -13.65 -4.73 4.20
N LEU A 43 -12.47 -4.29 4.64
CA LEU A 43 -11.96 -2.94 4.43
C LEU A 43 -10.64 -2.98 3.65
N GLU A 44 -10.56 -2.21 2.56
CA GLU A 44 -9.33 -1.95 1.81
C GLU A 44 -8.90 -0.49 1.97
N LEU A 45 -7.72 -0.29 2.55
CA LEU A 45 -7.13 1.03 2.75
C LEU A 45 -6.17 1.35 1.59
N GLY A 46 -6.45 2.42 0.85
CA GLY A 46 -5.67 2.83 -0.32
C GLY A 46 -5.90 1.90 -1.51
N PHE A 47 -7.14 1.77 -1.97
CA PHE A 47 -7.51 0.80 -3.01
C PHE A 47 -7.02 1.16 -4.43
N GLY A 48 -6.46 2.36 -4.64
CA GLY A 48 -5.98 2.78 -5.95
C GLY A 48 -7.10 2.82 -7.00
N MET A 49 -6.88 2.24 -8.18
CA MET A 49 -7.92 2.09 -9.21
C MET A 49 -9.03 1.06 -8.86
N GLY A 50 -8.88 0.35 -7.74
CA GLY A 50 -9.91 -0.47 -7.14
C GLY A 50 -10.14 -1.84 -7.79
N ARG A 51 -9.24 -2.36 -8.64
CA ARG A 51 -9.45 -3.69 -9.27
C ARG A 51 -9.65 -4.81 -8.27
N SER A 52 -8.77 -4.92 -7.28
CA SER A 52 -8.88 -5.96 -6.25
C SER A 52 -10.21 -5.82 -5.51
N LEU A 53 -10.47 -4.64 -4.94
CA LEU A 53 -11.70 -4.35 -4.22
C LEU A 53 -12.98 -4.64 -5.03
N LEU A 54 -13.08 -4.15 -6.27
CA LEU A 54 -14.24 -4.36 -7.14
C LEU A 54 -14.41 -5.85 -7.49
N THR A 55 -13.32 -6.52 -7.87
CA THR A 55 -13.34 -7.96 -8.20
C THR A 55 -13.77 -8.78 -6.99
N HIS A 56 -13.27 -8.45 -5.79
CA HIS A 56 -13.64 -9.15 -4.56
C HIS A 56 -15.09 -8.88 -4.18
N ALA A 57 -15.59 -7.65 -4.34
CA ALA A 57 -17.00 -7.33 -4.11
C ALA A 57 -17.94 -8.10 -5.05
N VAL A 58 -17.61 -8.23 -6.33
CA VAL A 58 -18.42 -8.99 -7.30
C VAL A 58 -18.42 -10.49 -7.01
N SER A 59 -17.28 -11.02 -6.55
CA SER A 59 -17.07 -12.47 -6.38
C SER A 59 -17.42 -13.02 -4.99
N ASN A 60 -17.91 -12.18 -4.06
CA ASN A 60 -18.20 -12.58 -2.68
C ASN A 60 -19.48 -11.91 -2.16
N GLU A 61 -20.13 -12.52 -1.17
CA GLU A 61 -21.39 -12.04 -0.59
C GLU A 61 -21.23 -11.02 0.55
N GLY A 62 -20.00 -10.81 1.05
CA GLY A 62 -19.73 -9.86 2.13
C GLY A 62 -19.96 -8.40 1.73
N HIS A 63 -19.97 -7.50 2.71
CA HIS A 63 -19.96 -6.06 2.48
C HIS A 63 -18.52 -5.54 2.44
N PHE A 64 -18.17 -4.90 1.34
CA PHE A 64 -16.85 -4.36 1.06
C PHE A 64 -16.85 -2.86 1.26
N VAL A 65 -15.77 -2.34 1.82
CA VAL A 65 -15.54 -0.91 2.02
C VAL A 65 -14.14 -0.60 1.52
N GLY A 66 -14.00 0.49 0.76
CA GLY A 66 -12.71 1.01 0.34
C GLY A 66 -12.57 2.50 0.62
N THR A 67 -11.37 2.93 0.99
CA THR A 67 -11.00 4.35 0.96
C THR A 67 -9.79 4.58 0.06
N ASP A 68 -9.80 5.68 -0.66
CA ASP A 68 -8.62 6.26 -1.29
C ASP A 68 -8.76 7.79 -1.26
N PHE A 69 -7.69 8.52 -0.96
CA PHE A 69 -7.73 9.98 -0.90
C PHE A 69 -7.77 10.60 -2.30
N ASN A 70 -7.41 9.85 -3.34
CA ASN A 70 -7.40 10.33 -4.71
C ASN A 70 -8.81 10.31 -5.31
N GLU A 71 -9.48 11.47 -5.32
CA GLU A 71 -10.85 11.62 -5.83
C GLU A 71 -11.05 11.05 -7.25
N ASN A 72 -10.05 11.16 -8.13
CA ASN A 72 -10.14 10.62 -9.50
C ASN A 72 -10.25 9.09 -9.51
N GLN A 73 -9.49 8.42 -8.63
CA GLN A 73 -9.52 6.96 -8.50
C GLN A 73 -10.86 6.49 -7.92
N VAL A 74 -11.37 7.22 -6.93
CA VAL A 74 -12.67 6.93 -6.33
C VAL A 74 -13.81 7.15 -7.33
N ALA A 75 -13.76 8.24 -8.10
CA ALA A 75 -14.73 8.52 -9.16
C ALA A 75 -14.73 7.42 -10.23
N PHE A 76 -13.54 6.96 -10.64
CA PHE A 76 -13.40 5.84 -11.57
C PHE A 76 -14.01 4.54 -11.02
N ALA A 77 -13.71 4.17 -9.78
CA ALA A 77 -14.26 2.98 -9.14
C ALA A 77 -15.78 3.06 -8.96
N LYS A 78 -16.32 4.24 -8.58
CA LYS A 78 -17.77 4.48 -8.48
C LYS A 78 -18.49 4.32 -9.82
N ASN A 79 -17.94 4.89 -10.89
CA ASN A 79 -18.51 4.71 -12.24
C ASN A 79 -18.59 3.23 -12.62
N ILE A 80 -17.60 2.41 -12.25
CA ILE A 80 -17.64 0.97 -12.51
C ILE A 80 -18.71 0.29 -11.65
N CYS A 81 -18.85 0.65 -10.38
CA CYS A 81 -19.91 0.12 -9.52
C CYS A 81 -21.30 0.38 -10.11
N GLU A 82 -21.54 1.59 -10.62
CA GLU A 82 -22.80 1.98 -11.25
C GLU A 82 -23.09 1.14 -12.51
N GLN A 83 -22.10 0.97 -13.37
CA GLN A 83 -22.22 0.21 -14.62
C GLN A 83 -22.44 -1.30 -14.38
N THR A 84 -21.82 -1.85 -13.33
CA THR A 84 -21.83 -3.29 -13.02
C THR A 84 -22.87 -3.68 -11.97
N LYS A 85 -23.56 -2.70 -11.37
CA LYS A 85 -24.59 -2.89 -10.32
C LYS A 85 -24.08 -3.62 -9.08
N ILE A 86 -22.84 -3.35 -8.68
CA ILE A 86 -22.28 -3.84 -7.42
C ILE A 86 -22.98 -3.12 -6.26
N SER A 87 -23.75 -3.84 -5.46
CA SER A 87 -24.55 -3.28 -4.36
C SER A 87 -23.95 -3.50 -2.97
N ASN A 88 -22.97 -4.40 -2.84
CA ASN A 88 -22.32 -4.76 -1.60
C ASN A 88 -20.99 -4.01 -1.37
N LEU A 89 -20.78 -2.85 -1.99
CA LEU A 89 -19.55 -2.09 -1.92
C LEU A 89 -19.82 -0.61 -1.57
N THR A 90 -19.08 -0.09 -0.60
CA THR A 90 -19.07 1.33 -0.22
C THR A 90 -17.69 1.94 -0.49
N LEU A 91 -17.63 3.05 -1.21
CA LEU A 91 -16.37 3.73 -1.57
C LEU A 91 -16.32 5.15 -0.99
N TYR A 92 -15.25 5.44 -0.26
CA TYR A 92 -14.96 6.76 0.31
C TYR A 92 -13.80 7.43 -0.41
N ALA A 93 -13.92 8.76 -0.59
CA ALA A 93 -12.85 9.63 -1.05
C ALA A 93 -12.23 10.36 0.15
N ASP A 94 -11.86 9.58 1.16
CA ASP A 94 -11.38 10.08 2.44
C ASP A 94 -9.87 9.79 2.59
N SER A 95 -9.13 10.71 3.19
CA SER A 95 -7.85 10.39 3.82
C SER A 95 -8.03 9.37 4.95
N PHE A 96 -6.95 8.75 5.44
CA PHE A 96 -7.08 7.83 6.57
C PHE A 96 -7.62 8.51 7.83
N GLU A 97 -7.27 9.78 8.06
CA GLU A 97 -7.79 10.57 9.17
C GLU A 97 -9.30 10.79 9.04
N GLN A 98 -9.74 11.21 7.85
CA GLN A 98 -11.15 11.45 7.55
C GLN A 98 -11.98 10.17 7.67
N LEU A 99 -11.44 9.03 7.21
CA LEU A 99 -12.10 7.73 7.33
C LEU A 99 -12.25 7.33 8.81
N LEU A 100 -11.18 7.47 9.60
CA LEU A 100 -11.20 7.16 11.02
C LEU A 100 -12.28 7.97 11.75
N GLU A 101 -12.33 9.27 11.49
CA GLU A 101 -13.32 10.16 12.07
C GLU A 101 -14.75 9.84 11.59
N ARG A 102 -14.92 9.47 10.32
CA ARG A 102 -16.21 9.00 9.79
C ARG A 102 -16.70 7.77 10.54
N PHE A 103 -15.86 6.74 10.67
CA PHE A 103 -16.23 5.51 11.36
C PHE A 103 -16.55 5.74 12.84
N ARG A 104 -15.80 6.60 13.53
CA ARG A 104 -16.11 7.01 14.91
C ARG A 104 -17.46 7.72 15.00
N LYS A 105 -17.77 8.63 14.08
CA LYS A 105 -19.07 9.32 14.00
C LYS A 105 -20.23 8.36 13.73
N MET A 106 -20.07 7.41 12.81
CA MET A 106 -21.08 6.38 12.53
C MET A 106 -21.34 5.52 13.76
N ARG A 107 -20.27 5.04 14.41
CA ARG A 107 -20.36 4.27 15.67
C ARG A 107 -21.06 5.07 16.78
N ALA A 108 -20.74 6.37 16.94
CA ALA A 108 -21.38 7.24 17.92
C ALA A 108 -22.89 7.44 17.68
N LYS A 109 -23.36 7.27 16.43
CA LYS A 109 -24.78 7.26 16.07
C LYS A 109 -25.46 5.90 16.27
N GLY A 110 -24.73 4.89 16.72
CA GLY A 110 -25.24 3.53 16.91
C GLY A 110 -25.19 2.65 15.66
N GLU A 111 -24.48 3.08 14.61
CA GLU A 111 -24.26 2.24 13.42
C GLU A 111 -23.23 1.14 13.72
N GLU A 112 -23.46 -0.08 13.22
CA GLU A 112 -22.51 -1.18 13.35
C GLU A 112 -21.32 -0.97 12.39
N VAL A 113 -20.16 -0.58 12.95
CA VAL A 113 -18.93 -0.39 12.18
C VAL A 113 -17.81 -1.27 12.73
N GLY A 114 -17.36 -2.22 11.91
CA GLY A 114 -16.20 -3.06 12.15
C GLY A 114 -16.01 -4.08 11.04
N PHE A 115 -14.80 -4.61 10.91
CA PHE A 115 -14.35 -5.41 9.77
C PHE A 115 -13.73 -6.74 10.21
N ASP A 116 -14.06 -7.81 9.49
CA ASP A 116 -13.44 -9.12 9.65
C ASP A 116 -12.06 -9.17 8.96
N PHE A 117 -11.90 -8.39 7.89
CA PHE A 117 -10.65 -8.21 7.17
C PHE A 117 -10.33 -6.71 7.04
N ILE A 118 -9.13 -6.30 7.43
CA ILE A 118 -8.58 -4.98 7.09
C ILE A 118 -7.32 -5.22 6.29
N VAL A 119 -7.28 -4.73 5.05
CA VAL A 119 -6.14 -4.95 4.17
C VAL A 119 -5.57 -3.63 3.67
N LEU A 120 -4.26 -3.60 3.47
CA LEU A 120 -3.55 -2.53 2.78
C LEU A 120 -2.38 -3.09 1.99
N HIS A 121 -2.25 -2.65 0.75
CA HIS A 121 -1.21 -3.12 -0.17
C HIS A 121 -0.48 -1.96 -0.81
N GLY A 122 0.85 -1.91 -0.71
CA GLY A 122 1.63 -0.85 -1.34
C GLY A 122 1.41 0.53 -0.70
N ILE A 123 0.93 0.57 0.55
CA ILE A 123 0.67 1.81 1.29
C ILE A 123 1.66 1.97 2.43
N TYR A 124 1.88 0.93 3.22
CA TYR A 124 2.51 1.05 4.53
C TYR A 124 3.90 1.70 4.47
N CYS A 125 4.75 1.39 3.49
CA CYS A 125 6.08 2.01 3.42
C CYS A 125 6.07 3.46 2.88
N TRP A 126 5.00 3.92 2.24
CA TRP A 126 4.97 5.17 1.47
C TRP A 126 4.20 6.30 2.16
N VAL A 127 3.75 6.08 3.39
CA VAL A 127 3.07 7.09 4.20
C VAL A 127 3.96 7.58 5.34
N ASN A 128 3.67 8.77 5.85
CA ASN A 128 4.37 9.35 7.00
C ASN A 128 3.95 8.68 8.34
N GLU A 129 4.70 8.96 9.40
CA GLU A 129 4.47 8.41 10.75
C GLU A 129 3.06 8.72 11.28
N GLU A 130 2.54 9.92 11.01
CA GLU A 130 1.19 10.31 11.41
C GLU A 130 0.14 9.38 10.79
N ASN A 131 0.23 9.13 9.49
CA ASN A 131 -0.65 8.18 8.81
C ASN A 131 -0.44 6.74 9.29
N HIS A 132 0.77 6.32 9.68
CA HIS A 132 0.95 5.02 10.35
C HIS A 132 0.15 4.93 11.63
N GLN A 133 0.20 5.96 12.49
CA GLN A 133 -0.54 5.97 13.75
C GLN A 133 -2.06 5.97 13.51
N ILE A 134 -2.53 6.65 12.47
CA ILE A 134 -3.94 6.65 12.08
C ILE A 134 -4.37 5.26 11.56
N ILE A 135 -3.59 4.64 10.66
CA ILE A 135 -3.85 3.27 10.16
C ILE A 135 -3.91 2.28 11.33
N LEU A 136 -2.95 2.35 12.25
CA LEU A 136 -2.94 1.51 13.45
C LEU A 136 -4.14 1.77 14.37
N SER A 137 -4.67 3.00 14.39
CA SER A 137 -5.89 3.33 15.15
C SER A 137 -7.14 2.77 14.48
N ILE A 138 -7.23 2.84 13.14
CA ILE A 138 -8.30 2.18 12.37
C ILE A 138 -8.31 0.68 12.67
N ILE A 139 -7.14 0.03 12.57
CA ILE A 139 -7.00 -1.40 12.86
C ILE A 139 -7.46 -1.70 14.29
N LYS A 140 -6.92 -0.97 15.28
CA LYS A 140 -7.21 -1.23 16.69
C LYS A 140 -8.68 -1.03 17.04
N GLU A 141 -9.33 -0.02 16.47
CA GLU A 141 -10.69 0.36 16.84
C GLU A 141 -11.77 -0.36 16.04
N PHE A 142 -11.48 -0.79 14.81
CA PHE A 142 -12.48 -1.29 13.86
C PHE A 142 -12.21 -2.71 13.36
N LEU A 143 -11.11 -3.36 13.72
CA LEU A 143 -10.97 -4.80 13.53
C LEU A 143 -11.90 -5.54 14.51
N ARG A 144 -12.73 -6.45 14.00
CA ARG A 144 -13.57 -7.32 14.82
C ARG A 144 -12.71 -8.34 15.58
N GLU A 145 -13.23 -8.84 16.69
CA GLU A 145 -12.60 -9.95 17.40
C GLU A 145 -12.46 -11.17 16.48
N GLY A 146 -11.26 -11.74 16.42
CA GLY A 146 -10.93 -12.83 15.49
C GLY A 146 -10.78 -12.40 14.03
N GLY A 147 -10.84 -11.10 13.73
CA GLY A 147 -10.54 -10.54 12.41
C GLY A 147 -9.04 -10.60 12.08
N VAL A 148 -8.71 -10.40 10.80
CA VAL A 148 -7.34 -10.43 10.29
C VAL A 148 -6.96 -9.13 9.59
N VAL A 149 -5.71 -8.76 9.79
CA VAL A 149 -5.06 -7.66 9.10
C VAL A 149 -4.08 -8.21 8.08
N TYR A 150 -4.17 -7.77 6.83
CA TYR A 150 -3.16 -8.03 5.81
C TYR A 150 -2.40 -6.73 5.50
N VAL A 151 -1.08 -6.76 5.61
CA VAL A 151 -0.21 -5.61 5.27
C VAL A 151 0.90 -6.08 4.35
N SER A 152 0.96 -5.55 3.13
CA SER A 152 2.18 -5.64 2.32
C SER A 152 3.09 -4.45 2.58
N TYR A 153 4.38 -4.72 2.73
CA TYR A 153 5.39 -3.71 3.02
C TYR A 153 6.77 -4.18 2.53
N ASN A 154 7.60 -3.22 2.12
CA ASN A 154 9.02 -3.44 1.88
C ASN A 154 9.72 -3.69 3.22
N CYS A 155 10.60 -4.68 3.27
CA CYS A 155 11.23 -5.14 4.51
C CYS A 155 12.77 -5.14 4.40
N LEU A 156 13.44 -4.83 5.51
CA LEU A 156 14.88 -5.01 5.68
C LEU A 156 15.23 -6.44 6.12
N PRO A 157 16.41 -6.97 5.73
CA PRO A 157 17.45 -6.31 4.92
C PRO A 157 17.21 -6.39 3.41
N GLY A 158 16.13 -7.05 2.94
CA GLY A 158 15.89 -7.32 1.52
C GLY A 158 15.89 -6.07 0.62
N ARG A 159 15.44 -4.92 1.12
CA ARG A 159 15.48 -3.65 0.38
C ARG A 159 16.79 -2.85 0.45
N SER A 160 17.73 -3.24 1.32
CA SER A 160 18.98 -2.48 1.54
C SER A 160 19.79 -2.24 0.26
N ILE A 161 19.86 -3.24 -0.62
CA ILE A 161 20.62 -3.21 -1.89
C ILE A 161 20.19 -2.05 -2.81
N SER A 162 18.92 -1.65 -2.74
CA SER A 162 18.36 -0.58 -3.58
C SER A 162 18.45 0.81 -2.96
N MET A 163 18.85 0.92 -1.68
CA MET A 163 18.80 2.18 -0.93
C MET A 163 19.84 3.18 -1.43
N ASP A 164 21.06 2.75 -1.73
CA ASP A 164 22.13 3.62 -2.24
C ASP A 164 21.77 4.19 -3.62
N ALA A 165 21.25 3.33 -4.51
CA ALA A 165 20.76 3.74 -5.82
C ALA A 165 19.65 4.78 -5.69
N ARG A 166 18.65 4.51 -4.83
CA ARG A 166 17.56 5.45 -4.55
C ARG A 166 18.07 6.79 -4.03
N HIS A 167 19.07 6.78 -3.14
CA HIS A 167 19.63 8.01 -2.60
C HIS A 167 20.21 8.89 -3.72
N ILE A 168 20.99 8.30 -4.64
CA ILE A 168 21.53 9.01 -5.81
C ILE A 168 20.40 9.49 -6.72
N PHE A 169 19.37 8.67 -6.96
CA PHE A 169 18.22 9.07 -7.77
C PHE A 169 17.51 10.31 -7.20
N LYS A 170 17.28 10.35 -5.88
CA LYS A 170 16.68 11.51 -5.22
C LYS A 170 17.56 12.75 -5.30
N LEU A 171 18.86 12.61 -5.05
CA LEU A 171 19.80 13.74 -5.13
C LEU A 171 19.84 14.34 -6.54
N TYR A 172 19.93 13.49 -7.57
CA TYR A 172 19.92 13.96 -8.96
C TYR A 172 18.60 14.62 -9.32
N SER A 173 17.47 13.98 -8.96
CA SER A 173 16.12 14.51 -9.21
C SER A 173 15.93 15.89 -8.60
N GLN A 174 16.40 16.10 -7.37
CA GLN A 174 16.33 17.40 -6.67
C GLN A 174 17.24 18.45 -7.29
N ASN A 175 18.49 18.08 -7.65
CA ASN A 175 19.45 19.02 -8.21
C ASN A 175 19.05 19.50 -9.61
N GLU A 176 18.60 18.57 -10.46
CA GLU A 176 18.22 18.85 -11.85
C GLU A 176 16.73 19.21 -12.01
N ASN A 177 15.97 19.21 -10.90
CA ASN A 177 14.52 19.43 -10.87
C ASN A 177 13.79 18.57 -11.92
N THR A 178 14.04 17.26 -11.91
CA THR A 178 13.52 16.33 -12.91
C THR A 178 13.04 15.01 -12.31
N GLU A 179 11.97 14.46 -12.87
CA GLU A 179 11.45 13.11 -12.56
C GLU A 179 11.69 12.12 -13.72
N ASP A 180 12.51 12.52 -14.69
CA ASP A 180 12.85 11.74 -15.89
C ASP A 180 13.83 10.62 -15.52
N PHE A 181 13.30 9.40 -15.40
CA PHE A 181 14.08 8.23 -15.02
C PHE A 181 15.12 7.80 -16.05
N ASP A 182 14.96 8.15 -17.34
CA ASP A 182 16.00 7.85 -18.33
C ASP A 182 17.24 8.70 -18.07
N LYS A 183 17.06 9.96 -17.68
CA LYS A 183 18.17 10.86 -17.27
C LYS A 183 18.79 10.42 -15.95
N ILE A 184 17.95 10.14 -14.95
CA ILE A 184 18.39 9.69 -13.62
C ILE A 184 19.21 8.41 -13.73
N PHE A 185 18.71 7.40 -14.45
CA PHE A 185 19.42 6.13 -14.66
C PHE A 185 20.69 6.33 -15.48
N SER A 186 20.67 7.12 -16.54
CA SER A 186 21.86 7.39 -17.36
C SER A 186 22.98 8.07 -16.56
N PHE A 187 22.64 9.03 -15.70
CA PHE A 187 23.62 9.65 -14.80
C PHE A 187 24.17 8.64 -13.79
N THR A 188 23.27 7.93 -13.09
CA THR A 188 23.67 7.02 -12.01
C THR A 188 24.48 5.85 -12.53
N GLU A 189 24.18 5.36 -13.74
CA GLU A 189 24.96 4.33 -14.41
C GLU A 189 26.37 4.81 -14.74
N LYS A 190 26.52 6.04 -15.25
CA LYS A 190 27.86 6.63 -15.51
C LYS A 190 28.65 6.78 -14.21
N PHE A 191 28.01 7.24 -13.14
CA PHE A 191 28.62 7.36 -11.82
C PHE A 191 29.11 6.00 -11.29
N ALA A 192 28.25 4.98 -11.28
CA ALA A 192 28.60 3.66 -10.77
C ALA A 192 29.70 2.97 -11.60
N LYS A 193 29.81 3.26 -12.90
CA LYS A 193 30.87 2.74 -13.78
C LYS A 193 32.26 3.37 -13.54
N LEU A 194 32.38 4.43 -12.72
CA LEU A 194 33.69 5.01 -12.37
C LEU A 194 34.54 4.07 -11.52
N ASP A 195 33.91 3.17 -10.75
CA ASP A 195 34.57 2.13 -9.96
C ASP A 195 33.71 0.87 -9.95
N ILE A 196 33.78 0.08 -11.04
CA ILE A 196 32.91 -1.08 -11.24
C ILE A 196 33.25 -2.27 -10.33
N GLU A 197 34.47 -2.30 -9.77
CA GLU A 197 34.90 -3.39 -8.88
C GLU A 197 34.28 -3.27 -7.49
N ASN A 198 33.83 -2.07 -7.11
CA ASN A 198 33.11 -1.81 -5.87
C ASN A 198 31.73 -2.49 -5.83
N ASP A 199 31.48 -3.29 -4.80
CA ASP A 199 30.24 -4.06 -4.68
C ASP A 199 28.98 -3.19 -4.50
N ILE A 200 29.10 -2.01 -3.90
CA ILE A 200 27.98 -1.04 -3.82
C ILE A 200 27.62 -0.56 -5.22
N ASN A 201 28.62 -0.24 -6.04
CA ASN A 201 28.39 0.19 -7.43
C ASN A 201 27.78 -0.94 -8.28
N LYS A 202 28.18 -2.20 -8.07
CA LYS A 202 27.53 -3.36 -8.71
C LYS A 202 26.05 -3.46 -8.31
N ASN A 203 25.72 -3.26 -7.04
CA ASN A 203 24.35 -3.25 -6.54
C ASN A 203 23.50 -2.10 -7.13
N ILE A 204 24.10 -0.91 -7.27
CA ILE A 204 23.46 0.25 -7.93
C ILE A 204 23.14 -0.09 -9.39
N LEU A 205 24.11 -0.65 -10.13
CA LEU A 205 23.91 -1.08 -11.51
C LEU A 205 22.84 -2.18 -11.62
N GLY A 206 22.84 -3.15 -10.70
CA GLY A 206 21.81 -4.17 -10.59
C GLY A 206 20.42 -3.58 -10.40
N THR A 207 20.28 -2.59 -9.53
CA THR A 207 19.02 -1.87 -9.29
C THR A 207 18.54 -1.15 -10.55
N ILE A 208 19.44 -0.45 -11.24
CA ILE A 208 19.10 0.22 -12.51
C ILE A 208 18.63 -0.81 -13.55
N ASN A 209 19.36 -1.92 -13.71
CA ASN A 209 19.02 -2.95 -14.70
C ASN A 209 17.67 -3.61 -14.41
N ALA A 210 17.35 -3.86 -13.14
CA ALA A 210 16.06 -4.42 -12.73
C ALA A 210 14.87 -3.48 -13.07
N HIS A 211 15.10 -2.16 -13.08
CA HIS A 211 14.04 -1.16 -13.23
C HIS A 211 14.07 -0.36 -14.54
N ARG A 212 15.06 -0.55 -15.42
CA ARG A 212 15.24 0.22 -16.66
C ARG A 212 14.04 0.15 -17.61
N HIS A 213 13.31 -0.95 -17.60
CA HIS A 213 12.12 -1.16 -18.44
C HIS A 213 10.81 -1.10 -17.64
N SER A 214 10.88 -0.71 -16.36
CA SER A 214 9.69 -0.47 -15.55
C SER A 214 8.97 0.78 -16.05
N ASN A 215 7.67 0.87 -15.78
CA ASN A 215 6.91 2.08 -16.07
C ASN A 215 7.53 3.27 -15.29
N PRO A 216 7.85 4.40 -15.94
CA PRO A 216 8.47 5.56 -15.28
C PRO A 216 7.71 6.05 -14.05
N ILE A 217 6.38 5.95 -14.06
CA ILE A 217 5.53 6.36 -12.94
C ILE A 217 5.73 5.45 -11.73
N CYS A 218 5.89 4.13 -11.95
CA CYS A 218 6.22 3.20 -10.88
C CYS A 218 7.60 3.52 -10.29
N CYS A 219 8.57 3.90 -11.12
CA CYS A 219 9.90 4.31 -10.64
C CYS A 219 9.82 5.60 -9.81
N VAL A 220 9.03 6.58 -10.23
CA VAL A 220 8.78 7.81 -9.45
C VAL A 220 8.15 7.46 -8.10
N HIS A 221 7.10 6.63 -8.10
CA HIS A 221 6.42 6.19 -6.88
C HIS A 221 7.35 5.42 -5.92
N GLU A 222 8.18 4.51 -6.44
CA GLU A 222 9.09 3.68 -5.65
C GLU A 222 10.30 4.47 -5.11
N PHE A 223 10.95 5.27 -5.97
CA PHE A 223 12.26 5.83 -5.65
C PHE A 223 12.24 7.32 -5.28
N LEU A 224 11.26 8.09 -5.76
CA LEU A 224 11.20 9.54 -5.52
C LEU A 224 10.18 9.94 -4.44
N CYS A 225 9.49 8.98 -3.82
CA CYS A 225 8.63 9.26 -2.66
C CYS A 225 9.42 9.95 -1.52
N ASP A 226 8.74 10.80 -0.75
CA ASP A 226 9.39 11.50 0.36
C ASP A 226 9.46 10.63 1.62
N SER A 227 8.37 9.93 1.91
CA SER A 227 8.30 8.95 2.98
C SER A 227 8.66 7.57 2.44
N TRP A 228 9.67 6.93 3.03
CA TRP A 228 9.97 5.52 2.80
C TRP A 228 10.37 4.82 4.10
N TYR A 229 9.37 4.31 4.82
CA TYR A 229 9.57 3.57 6.05
C TYR A 229 9.86 2.10 5.73
N LEU A 230 11.02 1.60 6.16
CA LEU A 230 11.50 0.24 5.89
C LEU A 230 11.79 -0.50 7.20
N PRO A 231 10.77 -1.13 7.82
CA PRO A 231 10.97 -1.89 9.05
C PRO A 231 11.65 -3.23 8.78
N TYR A 232 12.35 -3.76 9.80
CA TYR A 232 12.59 -5.21 9.84
C TYR A 232 11.28 -5.93 10.17
N PHE A 233 11.20 -7.21 9.82
CA PHE A 233 10.03 -8.03 10.16
C PHE A 233 9.73 -8.03 11.67
N SER A 234 10.77 -8.08 12.50
CA SER A 234 10.63 -8.02 13.96
C SER A 234 9.95 -6.74 14.44
N ASP A 235 10.28 -5.60 13.84
CA ASP A 235 9.74 -4.29 14.23
C ASP A 235 8.26 -4.21 13.88
N MET A 236 7.90 -4.72 12.71
CA MET A 236 6.51 -4.80 12.26
C MET A 236 5.69 -5.75 13.15
N ALA A 237 6.23 -6.93 13.45
CA ALA A 237 5.58 -7.88 14.34
C ALA A 237 5.36 -7.31 15.76
N GLU A 238 6.35 -6.61 16.31
CA GLU A 238 6.24 -5.95 17.61
C GLU A 238 5.20 -4.81 17.59
N THR A 239 5.19 -4.02 16.52
CA THR A 239 4.22 -2.93 16.31
C THR A 239 2.79 -3.45 16.32
N MET A 240 2.54 -4.54 15.57
CA MET A 240 1.22 -5.19 15.52
C MET A 240 0.86 -5.85 16.85
N LYS A 241 1.84 -6.43 17.57
CA LYS A 241 1.63 -7.04 18.88
C LYS A 241 1.23 -6.06 19.97
N LYS A 242 1.93 -4.92 20.06
CA LYS A 242 1.63 -3.86 21.05
C LYS A 242 0.21 -3.30 20.91
N ARG A 243 -0.44 -3.51 19.76
CA ARG A 243 -1.79 -3.03 19.46
C ARG A 243 -2.86 -4.13 19.56
N GLY A 244 -2.53 -5.30 20.09
CA GLY A 244 -3.47 -6.40 20.35
C GLY A 244 -3.47 -7.51 19.28
N GLY A 245 -2.59 -7.44 18.27
CA GLY A 245 -2.43 -8.51 17.28
C GLY A 245 -1.58 -9.67 17.80
N GLY A 246 -1.93 -10.90 17.47
CA GLY A 246 -0.99 -12.02 17.47
C GLY A 246 -0.30 -12.06 16.11
N GLY A 247 1.02 -11.92 16.05
CA GLY A 247 1.76 -12.13 14.81
C GLY A 247 1.79 -13.62 14.44
N ILE A 248 1.76 -13.91 13.14
CA ILE A 248 2.23 -15.18 12.57
C ILE A 248 3.69 -14.98 12.17
#